data_AF-A0A941P5D9-F1
#
_entry.id   AF-A0A941P5D9-F1
#
_cell.length_a   1.000
_cell.length_b   1.000
_cell.length_c   1.000
_cell.angle_alpha   90.00
_cell.angle_beta   90.00
_cell.angle_gamma   90.00
#
_symmetry.space_group_name_H-M   'P 1'
#
loop_
_entity.id
_entity.type
_entity.pdbx_description
1 polymer ?
#
loop_
_entity_poly.entity_id
_entity_poly.type
_entity_poly.pdbx_seq_one_letter_code
_entity_poly.pdbx_strand_id
1 'polypeptide(L)'
;MSTAFPGFSTPGAGTEAPLEMLSACHDRMARQCATLRRLVPHLALHGADQEARTAAASVMRYFDTSAIDHHRDEEVDLFPALIESMAGSDAVCLHELT
;
A
#
# COMPACT_ATOMS: atom_id res chain seq x y z
N MET A 1 3.08 -24.02 -24.74
CA MET A 1 3.79 -22.96 -25.48
C MET A 1 3.01 -21.67 -25.28
N SER A 2 3.44 -20.84 -24.33
CA SER A 2 2.79 -19.56 -24.01
C SER A 2 3.72 -18.45 -24.47
N THR A 3 3.22 -17.59 -25.36
CA THR A 3 3.99 -16.53 -26.00
C THR A 3 4.30 -15.42 -25.00
N ALA A 4 5.58 -15.26 -24.67
CA ALA A 4 6.10 -14.15 -23.89
C ALA A 4 6.10 -12.87 -24.72
N PHE A 5 5.52 -11.79 -24.18
CA PHE A 5 5.75 -10.44 -24.68
C PHE A 5 7.14 -9.97 -24.22
N PRO A 6 7.98 -9.39 -25.10
CA PRO A 6 9.29 -8.92 -24.70
C PRO A 6 9.15 -7.73 -23.74
N GLY A 7 9.62 -7.89 -22.51
CA GLY A 7 9.75 -6.81 -21.53
C GLY A 7 8.96 -6.96 -20.23
N PHE A 8 8.16 -8.02 -20.04
CA PHE A 8 7.39 -8.20 -18.80
C PHE A 8 7.61 -9.60 -18.21
N SER A 9 8.73 -9.75 -17.50
CA SER A 9 8.90 -10.81 -16.51
C SER A 9 8.35 -10.27 -15.20
N THR A 10 7.25 -10.80 -14.69
CA THR A 10 6.80 -10.48 -13.32
C THR A 10 7.82 -11.09 -12.35
N PRO A 11 8.66 -10.29 -11.67
CA PRO A 11 9.49 -10.82 -10.59
C PRO A 11 8.55 -11.19 -9.44
N GLY A 12 8.87 -12.23 -8.67
CA GLY A 12 8.19 -12.45 -7.41
C GLY A 12 8.35 -11.21 -6.54
N ALA A 13 7.26 -10.74 -5.91
CA ALA A 13 7.27 -9.60 -5.01
C ALA A 13 8.36 -9.76 -3.95
N GLY A 14 9.45 -9.02 -4.15
CA GLY A 14 10.65 -8.97 -3.34
C GLY A 14 11.27 -7.59 -3.50
N THR A 15 12.34 -7.30 -2.76
CA THR A 15 13.03 -5.99 -2.80
C THR A 15 13.52 -5.60 -4.20
N GLU A 16 13.64 -6.57 -5.11
CA GLU A 16 14.01 -6.39 -6.51
C GLU A 16 12.89 -5.79 -7.38
N ALA A 17 11.66 -5.66 -6.86
CA ALA A 17 10.49 -5.09 -7.53
C ALA A 17 9.71 -4.14 -6.59
N PRO A 18 10.28 -2.99 -6.19
CA PRO A 18 9.73 -2.13 -5.13
C PRO A 18 8.35 -1.56 -5.47
N LEU A 19 8.09 -1.22 -6.73
CA LEU A 19 6.77 -0.71 -7.15
C LEU A 19 5.66 -1.76 -7.09
N GLU A 20 5.98 -3.02 -7.44
CA GLU A 20 5.02 -4.12 -7.32
C GLU A 20 4.71 -4.43 -5.85
N MET A 21 5.72 -4.33 -4.98
CA MET A 21 5.55 -4.48 -3.54
C MET A 21 4.63 -3.40 -2.96
N LEU A 22 4.81 -2.14 -3.36
CA LEU A 22 3.95 -1.01 -2.96
C LEU A 22 2.51 -1.20 -3.46
N SER A 23 2.33 -1.58 -4.72
CA SER A 23 1.02 -1.89 -5.29
C SER A 23 0.30 -3.01 -4.53
N ALA A 24 1.02 -4.09 -4.20
CA ALA A 24 0.49 -5.17 -3.37
C ALA A 24 0.15 -4.70 -1.95
N CYS A 25 0.83 -3.67 -1.43
CA CYS A 25 0.48 -3.03 -0.16
C CYS A 25 -0.85 -2.28 -0.27
N HIS A 26 -1.07 -1.50 -1.34
CA HIS A 26 -2.35 -0.81 -1.58
C HIS A 26 -3.52 -1.78 -1.69
N ASP A 27 -3.33 -2.92 -2.36
CA ASP A 27 -4.32 -3.99 -2.42
C ASP A 27 -4.69 -4.54 -1.03
N ARG A 28 -3.70 -4.70 -0.14
CA ARG A 28 -3.93 -5.10 1.26
C ARG A 28 -4.70 -4.00 2.01
N MET A 29 -4.31 -2.74 1.84
CA MET A 29 -4.97 -1.60 2.48
C MET A 29 -6.44 -1.50 2.08
N ALA A 30 -6.74 -1.64 0.78
CA ALA A 30 -8.10 -1.65 0.26
C ALA A 30 -8.96 -2.76 0.89
N ARG A 31 -8.40 -3.97 1.08
CA ARG A 31 -9.08 -5.08 1.76
C ARG A 31 -9.34 -4.78 3.24
N GLN A 32 -8.44 -4.10 3.94
CA GLN A 32 -8.66 -3.70 5.34
C GLN A 32 -9.76 -2.64 5.43
N CYS A 33 -9.75 -1.63 4.55
CA CYS A 33 -10.83 -0.64 4.47
C CYS A 33 -12.19 -1.28 4.15
N ALA A 34 -12.23 -2.29 3.26
CA ALA A 34 -13.45 -3.05 2.99
C ALA A 34 -13.92 -3.88 4.20
N THR A 35 -12.98 -4.40 4.99
CA THR A 35 -13.30 -5.13 6.24
C THR A 35 -13.86 -4.18 7.29
N LEU A 36 -13.25 -3.02 7.49
CA LEU A 36 -13.75 -1.99 8.40
C LEU A 36 -15.17 -1.54 8.04
N ARG A 37 -15.44 -1.31 6.74
CA ARG A 37 -16.80 -0.96 6.26
C ARG A 37 -17.84 -2.03 6.57
N ARG A 38 -17.49 -3.31 6.48
CA ARG A 38 -18.39 -4.44 6.81
C ARG A 38 -18.55 -4.65 8.31
N LEU A 39 -17.54 -4.31 9.10
CA LEU A 39 -17.56 -4.46 10.55
C LEU A 39 -18.64 -3.61 11.22
N VAL A 40 -18.86 -2.38 10.73
CA VAL A 40 -19.87 -1.46 11.30
C VAL A 40 -21.28 -2.06 11.33
N PRO A 41 -21.87 -2.51 10.20
CA PRO A 41 -23.20 -3.13 10.25
C PRO A 41 -23.20 -4.48 10.98
N HIS A 42 -22.11 -5.25 10.94
CA HIS A 42 -22.00 -6.51 11.70
C HIS A 42 -22.11 -6.28 13.20
N LEU A 43 -21.38 -5.28 13.73
CA LEU A 43 -21.45 -4.90 15.14
C LEU A 43 -22.86 -4.50 15.58
N ALA A 44 -23.61 -3.81 14.71
CA ALA A 44 -24.99 -3.41 15.01
C ALA A 44 -25.95 -4.62 15.12
N LEU A 45 -25.72 -5.66 14.31
CA LEU A 45 -26.60 -6.84 14.24
C LEU A 45 -26.22 -7.95 15.23
N HIS A 46 -24.92 -8.16 15.44
CA HIS A 46 -24.38 -9.31 16.15
C HIS A 46 -23.62 -8.94 17.43
N GLY A 47 -23.38 -7.64 17.65
CA GLY A 47 -22.53 -7.16 18.74
C GLY A 47 -21.06 -7.50 18.52
N ALA A 48 -20.27 -7.38 19.59
CA ALA A 48 -18.83 -7.71 19.57
C ALA A 48 -18.59 -9.22 19.75
N ASP A 49 -19.12 -10.01 18.81
CA ASP A 49 -18.86 -11.44 18.71
C ASP A 49 -17.40 -11.75 18.32
N GLN A 50 -17.07 -13.04 18.20
CA GLN A 50 -15.70 -13.45 17.92
C GLN A 50 -15.22 -13.01 16.53
N GLU A 51 -16.10 -13.00 15.53
CA GLU A 51 -15.77 -12.56 14.17
C GLU A 51 -15.48 -11.06 14.14
N ALA A 52 -16.32 -10.24 14.78
CA ALA A 52 -16.13 -8.80 14.89
C ALA A 52 -14.82 -8.46 15.61
N ARG A 53 -14.51 -9.15 16.72
CA ARG A 53 -13.25 -8.96 17.45
C ARG A 53 -12.03 -9.30 16.61
N THR A 54 -12.10 -10.39 15.86
CA THR A 54 -11.01 -10.84 15.00
C THR A 54 -10.80 -9.87 13.84
N ALA A 55 -11.88 -9.41 13.20
CA ALA A 55 -11.83 -8.43 12.12
C ALA A 55 -11.24 -7.09 12.62
N ALA A 56 -11.72 -6.59 13.76
CA ALA A 56 -11.20 -5.36 14.38
C ALA A 56 -9.70 -5.45 14.67
N ALA A 57 -9.26 -6.54 15.31
CA ALA A 57 -7.85 -6.75 15.63
C ALA A 57 -6.97 -6.82 14.37
N SER A 58 -7.47 -7.44 13.29
CA SER A 58 -6.75 -7.51 12.02
C SER A 58 -6.60 -6.14 11.36
N VAL A 59 -7.67 -5.33 11.36
CA VAL A 59 -7.64 -3.96 10.83
C VAL A 59 -6.65 -3.10 11.62
N MET A 60 -6.76 -3.09 12.95
CA MET A 60 -5.86 -2.32 13.82
C MET A 60 -4.40 -2.70 13.58
N ARG A 61 -4.07 -4.00 13.66
CA ARG A 61 -2.70 -4.47 13.45
C ARG A 61 -2.11 -4.05 12.11
N TYR A 62 -2.90 -4.07 11.03
CA TYR A 62 -2.42 -3.65 9.72
C TYR A 62 -2.07 -2.15 9.69
N PHE A 63 -2.94 -1.29 10.22
CA PHE A 63 -2.70 0.15 10.22
C PHE A 63 -1.67 0.59 11.26
N ASP A 64 -1.49 -0.15 12.35
CA ASP A 64 -0.48 0.11 13.37
C ASP A 64 0.95 -0.30 12.94
N THR A 65 1.09 -1.05 11.85
CA THR A 65 2.40 -1.56 11.39
C THR A 65 2.61 -1.36 9.89
N SER A 66 1.98 -2.19 9.07
CA SER A 66 2.20 -2.22 7.62
C SER A 66 1.90 -0.89 6.93
N ALA A 67 0.93 -0.11 7.40
CA ALA A 67 0.65 1.21 6.83
C ALA A 67 1.75 2.24 7.17
N ILE A 68 2.33 2.16 8.37
CA ILE A 68 3.45 3.01 8.79
C ILE A 68 4.70 2.67 7.98
N ASP A 69 5.02 1.38 7.85
CA ASP A 69 6.15 0.92 7.05
C ASP A 69 5.99 1.35 5.58
N HIS A 70 4.78 1.23 5.03
CA HIS A 70 4.46 1.67 3.67
C HIS A 70 4.69 3.18 3.46
N HIS A 71 4.22 4.02 4.38
CA HIS A 71 4.49 5.46 4.28
C HIS A 71 5.99 5.75 4.37
N ARG A 72 6.74 5.02 5.21
CA ARG A 72 8.19 5.19 5.27
C ARG A 72 8.85 4.84 3.93
N ASP A 73 8.47 3.73 3.30
CA ASP A 73 8.99 3.33 1.99
C ASP A 73 8.67 4.40 0.92
N GLU A 74 7.52 5.08 1.03
CA GLU A 74 7.14 6.16 0.13
C GLU A 74 7.90 7.47 0.42
N GLU A 75 7.88 7.93 1.67
CA GLU A 75 8.40 9.24 2.09
C GLU A 75 9.93 9.30 2.12
N VAL A 76 10.59 8.21 2.51
CA VAL A 76 12.05 8.16 2.68
C VAL A 76 12.75 7.75 1.39
N ASP A 77 12.14 6.85 0.60
CA ASP A 77 12.81 6.24 -0.56
C ASP A 77 12.16 6.66 -1.89
N LEU A 78 10.87 6.36 -2.11
CA LEU A 78 10.23 6.52 -3.42
C LEU A 78 10.08 7.99 -3.85
N PHE A 79 9.50 8.84 -3.01
CA PHE A 79 9.20 10.22 -3.38
C PHE A 79 10.48 11.02 -3.65
N PRO A 80 11.54 10.94 -2.83
CA PRO A 80 12.81 11.61 -3.14
C PRO A 80 13.40 11.14 -4.47
N ALA A 81 13.44 9.81 -4.72
CA ALA A 81 13.96 9.27 -5.97
C ALA A 81 13.16 9.73 -7.20
N LEU A 82 11.84 9.85 -7.07
CA LEU A 82 10.98 10.37 -8.14
C LEU A 82 11.28 11.86 -8.42
N ILE A 83 11.41 12.68 -7.38
CA ILE A 83 11.74 14.11 -7.50
C ILE A 83 13.10 14.27 -8.17
N GLU A 84 14.13 13.53 -7.76
CA GLU A 84 15.46 13.57 -8.38
C GLU A 84 15.42 13.15 -9.85
N SER A 85 14.66 12.09 -10.19
CA SER A 85 14.52 11.65 -11.59
C SER A 85 13.85 12.71 -12.47
N MET A 86 12.93 13.51 -11.91
CA MET A 86 12.29 14.63 -12.58
C MET A 86 13.21 15.86 -12.64
N ALA A 87 14.20 15.98 -11.76
CA ALA A 87 15.14 17.10 -11.70
C ALA A 87 16.09 17.16 -12.90
N GLY A 88 16.32 16.03 -13.56
CA GLY A 88 17.00 15.98 -14.85
C GLY A 88 16.21 16.57 -16.02
N SER A 89 14.90 16.81 -15.85
CA SER A 89 14.01 17.32 -16.91
C SER A 89 13.22 18.59 -16.56
N ASP A 90 12.92 18.92 -15.29
CA ASP A 90 12.30 20.21 -14.86
C ASP A 90 12.02 20.35 -13.32
N ALA A 91 12.66 19.62 -12.40
CA ALA A 91 12.22 19.64 -10.98
C ALA A 91 12.57 20.89 -10.14
N VAL A 92 13.20 21.92 -10.71
CA VAL A 92 13.48 23.18 -9.97
C VAL A 92 12.18 23.86 -9.50
N CYS A 93 11.05 23.64 -10.20
CA CYS A 93 9.80 24.35 -9.94
C CYS A 93 9.02 23.90 -8.68
N LEU A 94 9.31 22.73 -8.10
CA LEU A 94 8.52 22.20 -6.96
C LEU A 94 9.04 22.70 -5.58
N HIS A 95 10.31 23.06 -5.48
CA HIS A 95 10.92 23.54 -4.24
C HIS A 95 10.65 25.02 -3.96
N GLU A 96 10.12 25.77 -4.94
CA GLU A 96 9.76 27.18 -4.79
C GLU A 96 8.30 27.40 -4.35
N LEU A 97 7.54 26.33 -4.08
CA LEU A 97 6.13 26.37 -3.66
C LEU A 97 5.90 26.17 -2.15
N THR A 98 6.97 26.17 -1.34
CA THR A 98 6.92 26.16 0.13
C THR A 98 7.60 27.38 0.70
#